data_AF-A0A7X0U5P0-F1
#
_entry.id   AF-A0A7X0U5P0-F1
#
_cell.length_a   1.000
_cell.length_b   1.000
_cell.length_c   1.000
_cell.angle_alpha   90.00
_cell.angle_beta   90.00
_cell.angle_gamma   90.00
#
_symmetry.space_group_name_H-M   'P 1'
#
loop_
_entity.id
_entity.type
_entity.pdbx_description
1 polymer ?
#
loop_
_entity_poly.entity_id
_entity_poly.type
_entity_poly.pdbx_seq_one_letter_code
_entity_poly.pdbx_strand_id
1 'polypeptide(L)' 'MFDRMPPEKLAKAKGQAQQAGEASKLARAANGHGVTGAERRKAEETLVRTFGKRKAAQLKENELLRAGARPKGLRKWFG' A
#
# COMPACT_ATOMS: atom_id res chain seq x y z
N MET A 1 -8.21 -19.90 21.54
CA MET A 1 -9.48 -19.23 21.90
C MET A 1 -9.67 -18.04 20.99
N PHE A 2 -10.47 -18.17 19.92
CA PHE A 2 -10.87 -17.04 19.08
C PHE A 2 -12.10 -16.40 19.74
N ASP A 3 -11.88 -15.69 20.85
CA ASP A 3 -12.96 -15.03 21.56
C ASP A 3 -13.51 -13.88 20.72
N ARG A 4 -14.66 -14.18 20.11
CA ARG A 4 -15.75 -13.30 19.66
C ARG A 4 -15.39 -11.82 19.71
N MET A 5 -14.69 -11.36 18.68
CA MET A 5 -14.48 -9.94 18.48
C MET A 5 -15.87 -9.28 18.41
N PRO A 6 -16.20 -8.30 19.28
CA PRO A 6 -17.52 -7.70 19.31
C PRO A 6 -17.88 -7.11 17.94
N PRO A 7 -19.15 -7.16 17.52
CA PRO A 7 -19.56 -6.85 16.15
C PRO A 7 -19.12 -5.48 15.68
N GLU A 8 -19.02 -4.51 16.58
CA GLU A 8 -18.49 -3.17 16.31
C GLU A 8 -16.99 -3.16 15.97
N LYS A 9 -16.20 -3.99 16.66
CA LYS A 9 -14.77 -4.17 16.37
C LYS A 9 -14.58 -4.93 15.06
N LEU A 10 -15.46 -5.88 14.75
CA LEU A 10 -15.46 -6.55 13.44
C LEU A 10 -15.78 -5.58 12.30
N ALA A 11 -16.77 -4.69 12.47
CA ALA A 11 -17.11 -3.70 11.46
C ALA A 11 -15.96 -2.70 11.23
N LYS A 12 -15.32 -2.21 12.31
CA LYS A 12 -14.12 -1.37 12.22
C LYS A 12 -12.95 -2.10 11.56
N ALA A 13 -12.71 -3.36 11.92
CA ALA A 13 -11.66 -4.17 11.31
C ALA A 13 -11.92 -4.42 9.81
N LYS A 14 -13.18 -4.69 9.42
CA LYS A 14 -13.57 -4.85 8.02
C LYS A 14 -13.37 -3.55 7.22
N GLY A 15 -13.78 -2.40 7.76
CA GLY A 15 -13.57 -1.11 7.11
C GLY A 15 -12.10 -0.76 6.95
N GLN A 16 -11.29 -1.02 7.98
CA GLN A 16 -9.83 -0.85 7.91
C GLN A 16 -9.19 -1.80 6.90
N ALA A 17 -9.63 -3.06 6.83
CA ALA A 17 -9.14 -4.03 5.86
C ALA A 17 -9.50 -3.66 4.41
N GLN A 18 -10.69 -3.13 4.17
CA GLN A 18 -11.10 -2.63 2.85
C GLN A 18 -10.24 -1.45 2.41
N GLN A 19 -10.05 -0.46 3.30
CA GLN A 19 -9.18 0.69 3.02
C GLN A 19 -7.72 0.28 2.80
N ALA A 20 -7.21 -0.68 3.59
CA ALA A 20 -5.86 -1.22 3.40
C ALA A 20 -5.73 -1.98 2.07
N GLY A 21 -6.77 -2.73 1.66
CA GLY A 21 -6.82 -3.42 0.37
C GLY A 21 -6.81 -2.44 -0.81
N GLU A 22 -7.59 -1.37 -0.74
CA GLU A 22 -7.61 -0.31 -1.76
C GLU A 22 -6.28 0.45 -1.83
N ALA A 23 -5.71 0.80 -0.68
CA ALA A 23 -4.39 1.43 -0.60
C ALA A 23 -3.29 0.53 -1.21
N SER A 24 -3.34 -0.78 -0.96
CA SER A 24 -2.39 -1.74 -1.52
C SER A 24 -2.55 -1.86 -3.04
N LYS A 25 -3.79 -1.92 -3.55
CA LYS A 25 -4.07 -1.93 -4.99
C LYS A 25 -3.55 -0.67 -5.69
N LEU A 26 -3.82 0.50 -5.11
CA LEU A 26 -3.31 1.78 -5.62
C LEU A 26 -1.78 1.85 -5.57
N ALA A 27 -1.15 1.38 -4.50
CA ALA A 27 0.31 1.33 -4.39
C ALA A 27 0.93 0.39 -5.44
N ARG A 28 0.31 -0.77 -5.67
CA ARG A 28 0.74 -1.75 -6.70
C ARG A 28 0.61 -1.18 -8.11
N ALA A 29 -0.48 -0.49 -8.41
CA ALA A 29 -0.67 0.23 -9.67
C ALA A 29 0.33 1.39 -9.81
N ALA A 30 0.59 2.16 -8.75
CA ALA A 30 1.59 3.23 -8.74
C ALA A 30 3.03 2.73 -8.88
N ASN A 31 3.30 1.46 -8.54
CA ASN A 31 4.56 0.78 -8.82
C ASN A 31 4.64 0.24 -10.27
N GLY A 32 3.55 0.28 -11.03
CA GLY A 32 3.50 -0.15 -12.43
C GLY A 32 3.25 -1.63 -12.64
N HIS A 33 2.76 -2.36 -11.63
CA HIS A 33 2.42 -3.77 -11.79
C HIS A 33 1.12 -3.93 -12.58
N GLY A 34 1.20 -4.47 -13.80
CA GLY A 34 0.03 -4.83 -14.60
C GLY A 34 -0.79 -3.65 -15.13
N VAL A 35 -0.21 -2.44 -15.16
CA VAL A 35 -0.86 -1.22 -15.64
C VAL A 35 0.04 -0.47 -16.62
N THR A 36 -0.57 0.35 -17.47
CA THR A 36 0.13 1.21 -18.43
C THR A 36 0.83 2.39 -17.73
N GLY A 37 1.77 3.03 -18.44
CA GLY A 37 2.48 4.20 -17.90
C GLY A 37 1.56 5.37 -17.52
N ALA A 38 0.46 5.57 -18.25
CA ALA A 38 -0.53 6.60 -17.95
C ALA A 38 -1.33 6.29 -16.67
N GLU A 39 -1.75 5.03 -16.51
CA GLU A 39 -2.45 4.55 -15.32
C GLU A 39 -1.57 4.61 -14.08
N ARG A 40 -0.28 4.27 -14.22
CA ARG A 40 0.69 4.41 -13.14
C ARG A 40 0.77 5.84 -12.62
N ARG A 41 0.85 6.84 -13.51
CA ARG A 41 0.88 8.27 -13.13
C ARG A 41 -0.40 8.70 -12.42
N LYS A 42 -1.56 8.31 -12.97
CA LYS A 42 -2.86 8.59 -12.32
C LYS A 42 -2.97 7.94 -10.95
N ALA A 43 -2.53 6.69 -10.80
CA ALA A 43 -2.53 5.99 -9.52
C ALA A 43 -1.59 6.65 -8.51
N GLU A 44 -0.42 7.12 -8.94
CA GLU A 44 0.53 7.84 -8.09
C GLU A 44 -0.02 9.20 -7.63
N GLU A 45 -0.60 9.99 -8.53
CA GLU A 45 -1.26 11.25 -8.17
C GLU A 45 -2.42 11.02 -7.19
N THR A 46 -3.23 10.00 -7.44
CA THR A 46 -4.35 9.62 -6.56
C THR A 46 -3.83 9.19 -5.18
N LEU A 47 -2.78 8.37 -5.12
CA LEU A 47 -2.17 7.92 -3.88
C LEU A 47 -1.62 9.11 -3.06
N VAL A 48 -0.94 10.05 -3.73
CA VAL A 48 -0.40 11.26 -3.12
C VAL A 48 -1.50 12.21 -2.66
N ARG A 49 -2.58 12.37 -3.44
CA ARG A 49 -3.72 13.22 -3.07
C ARG A 49 -4.47 12.68 -1.85
N THR A 50 -4.66 11.37 -1.76
CA THR A 50 -5.43 10.74 -0.68
C THR A 50 -4.63 10.61 0.62
N PHE A 51 -3.34 10.25 0.55
CA PHE A 51 -2.54 9.91 1.73
C PHE A 51 -1.40 10.91 2.02
N GLY A 52 -1.11 11.82 1.09
CA GLY A 52 0.03 12.72 1.15
C GLY A 52 1.33 12.07 0.65
N LYS A 53 2.30 12.90 0.23
CA LYS A 53 3.56 12.46 -0.40
C LYS A 53 4.34 11.43 0.41
N ARG A 54 4.51 11.66 1.73
CA ARG A 54 5.28 10.76 2.62
C ARG A 54 4.65 9.38 2.74
N LYS A 55 3.34 9.34 3.03
CA LYS A 55 2.62 8.07 3.23
C LYS A 55 2.45 7.31 1.92
N ALA A 56 2.25 8.00 0.81
CA ALA A 56 2.27 7.41 -0.53
C ALA A 56 3.58 6.69 -0.84
N ALA A 57 4.73 7.29 -0.51
CA ALA A 57 6.04 6.65 -0.69
C ALA A 57 6.18 5.39 0.19
N GLN A 58 5.78 5.46 1.46
CA GLN A 58 5.80 4.30 2.37
C GLN A 58 4.90 3.17 1.89
N LEU A 59 3.70 3.46 1.37
CA LEU A 59 2.79 2.45 0.84
C LEU A 59 3.36 1.78 -0.41
N LYS A 60 3.99 2.55 -1.31
CA LYS A 60 4.70 2.01 -2.49
C LYS A 60 5.85 1.10 -2.06
N GLU A 61 6.64 1.51 -1.08
CA GLU A 61 7.76 0.73 -0.55
C GLU A 61 7.31 -0.56 0.16
N ASN A 62 6.28 -0.47 1.00
CA ASN A 62 5.69 -1.64 1.65
C ASN A 62 5.18 -2.66 0.63
N GLU A 63 4.56 -2.21 -0.46
CA GLU A 63 4.08 -3.11 -1.50
C GLU A 63 5.25 -3.75 -2.29
N LEU A 64 6.35 -3.01 -2.50
CA LEU A 64 7.59 -3.60 -3.07
C LEU A 64 8.16 -4.67 -2.13
N LEU A 65 8.30 -4.37 -0.84
CA LEU A 65 8.77 -5.31 0.18
C LEU A 65 7.88 -6.56 0.22
N ARG A 66 6.55 -6.39 0.16
CA ARG A 66 5.57 -7.48 0.16
C ARG A 66 5.63 -8.31 -1.12
N ALA A 67 5.92 -7.69 -2.26
CA ALA A 67 6.19 -8.37 -3.52
C ALA A 67 7.56 -9.07 -3.56
N GLY A 68 8.35 -9.03 -2.47
CA GLY A 68 9.70 -9.58 -2.40
C GLY A 68 10.74 -8.74 -3.15
N ALA A 69 10.35 -7.59 -3.68
CA ALA A 69 11.26 -6.64 -4.33
C ALA A 69 12.01 -5.87 -3.24
N ARG A 70 13.31 -6.13 -3.11
CA ARG A 70 14.17 -5.34 -2.22
C ARG A 70 14.23 -3.90 -2.74
N PRO A 71 13.80 -2.88 -1.97
CA PRO A 71 14.01 -1.50 -2.37
C PRO A 71 15.52 -1.28 -2.52
N LYS A 72 15.94 -0.75 -3.68
CA LYS A 72 17.37 -0.57 -4.04
C LYS A 72 18.14 0.38 -3.09
N GLY A 73 17.51 0.91 -2.04
CA GLY A 73 18.09 1.88 -1.10
C GLY A 73 18.73 1.31 0.17
N LEU A 74 18.41 0.09 0.62
CA LEU A 74 18.93 -0.44 1.89
C LEU A 74 20.33 -1.07 1.79
N ARG A 75 20.91 -1.15 0.58
CA ARG A 75 22.24 -1.73 0.37
C ARG A 75 23.39 -0.75 0.66
N LYS A 76 23.13 0.50 1.05
CA LYS A 76 24.17 1.50 1.35
C LYS A 76 24.45 1.73 2.84
N TRP A 77 23.73 1.06 3.75
CA TRP A 77 23.93 1.28 5.20
C TRP A 77 24.42 0.04 5.97
N PHE A 78 24.44 -1.14 5.35
CA PHE A 78 24.93 -2.39 5.97
C PHE A 78 25.68 -3.30 4.97
N GLY A 79 26.61 -2.75 4.18
CA GLY A 79 27.45 -3.56 3.28
C GLY A 79 28.43 -2.74 2.44
#